data_AF-A0A3N5QTD9-F1
#
_entry.id   AF-A0A3N5QTD9-F1
#
_cell.length_a   1.000
_cell.length_b   1.000
_cell.length_c   1.000
_cell.angle_alpha   90.00
_cell.angle_beta   90.00
_cell.angle_gamma   90.00
#
_symmetry.space_group_name_H-M   'P 1'
#
loop_
_entity.id
_entity.type
_entity.pdbx_description
1 polymer ?
#
loop_
_entity_poly.entity_id
_entity_poly.type
_entity_poly.pdbx_seq_one_letter_code
_entity_poly.pdbx_strand_id
1 'polypeptide(L)' 'MEEKKLSLTDSLIKFLPDIPNAKQITIEALLRHKSGLANYAENTEYDKLKYKVKTK' A
#
# COMPACT_ATOMS: atom_id res chain seq x y z
N MET A 1 -20.05 -9.07 -16.19
CA MET A 1 -19.84 -7.63 -16.48
C MET A 1 -18.89 -7.10 -15.42
N GLU A 2 -17.99 -6.19 -15.78
CA GLU A 2 -17.08 -5.55 -14.83
C GLU A 2 -17.86 -4.55 -13.94
N GLU A 3 -17.62 -4.56 -12.62
CA GLU A 3 -18.47 -3.82 -11.65
C GLU A 3 -18.21 -2.30 -11.60
N LYS A 4 -17.24 -1.77 -12.36
CA LYS A 4 -16.86 -0.34 -12.41
C LYS A 4 -16.58 0.33 -11.03
N LYS A 5 -16.24 -0.46 -10.02
CA LYS A 5 -15.95 0.02 -8.65
C LYS A 5 -14.57 0.68 -8.50
N LEU A 6 -13.65 0.42 -9.42
CA LEU A 6 -12.25 0.81 -9.34
C LEU A 6 -11.68 1.12 -10.73
N SER A 7 -11.00 2.26 -10.88
CA SER A 7 -10.25 2.62 -12.09
C SER A 7 -8.75 2.70 -11.81
N LEU A 8 -7.91 2.37 -12.80
CA LEU A 8 -6.45 2.57 -12.72
C LEU A 8 -6.07 4.05 -12.54
N THR A 9 -6.90 4.95 -13.03
CA THR A 9 -6.72 6.41 -12.91
C THR A 9 -7.27 6.99 -11.61
N ASP A 10 -7.97 6.18 -10.79
CA ASP A 10 -8.45 6.65 -9.50
C ASP A 10 -7.26 6.99 -8.59
N SER A 11 -7.39 8.08 -7.83
CA SER A 11 -6.46 8.46 -6.78
C SER A 11 -6.73 7.63 -5.51
N LEU A 12 -5.67 7.27 -4.79
CA LEU A 12 -5.72 6.43 -3.60
C LEU A 12 -6.53 7.08 -2.46
N ILE A 13 -6.59 8.41 -2.40
CA ILE A 13 -7.35 9.14 -1.38
C ILE A 13 -8.84 8.75 -1.34
N LYS A 14 -9.41 8.31 -2.47
CA LYS A 14 -10.81 7.87 -2.56
C LYS A 14 -11.09 6.64 -1.68
N PHE A 15 -10.09 5.81 -1.42
CA PHE A 15 -10.22 4.54 -0.71
C PHE A 15 -9.53 4.55 0.65
N LEU A 16 -8.37 5.23 0.75
CA LEU A 16 -7.53 5.26 1.94
C LEU A 16 -7.06 6.71 2.20
N PRO A 17 -7.92 7.56 2.79
CA PRO A 17 -7.62 8.98 2.96
C PRO A 17 -6.52 9.26 4.00
N ASP A 18 -6.29 8.34 4.93
CA ASP A 18 -5.31 8.49 6.01
C ASP A 18 -3.86 8.22 5.55
N ILE A 19 -3.67 7.69 4.33
CA ILE A 19 -2.33 7.44 3.80
C ILE A 19 -1.65 8.77 3.42
N PRO A 20 -0.40 9.01 3.87
CA PRO A 20 0.34 10.21 3.49
C PRO A 20 0.51 10.25 1.96
N ASN A 21 0.34 11.44 1.38
CA ASN A 21 0.42 11.67 -0.06
C ASN A 21 -0.59 10.89 -0.93
N ALA A 22 -1.64 10.28 -0.36
CA ALA A 22 -2.63 9.50 -1.10
C ALA A 22 -3.30 10.24 -2.27
N LYS A 23 -3.36 11.58 -2.24
CA LYS A 23 -3.85 12.40 -3.37
C LYS A 23 -3.04 12.24 -4.65
N GLN A 24 -1.74 12.01 -4.52
CA GLN A 24 -0.78 11.96 -5.65
C GLN A 24 -0.55 10.54 -6.17
N ILE A 25 -1.02 9.52 -5.45
CA ILE A 25 -0.81 8.11 -5.78
C ILE A 25 -2.05 7.59 -6.50
N THR A 26 -1.88 7.02 -7.69
CA THR A 26 -2.96 6.33 -8.42
C THR A 26 -2.96 4.84 -8.15
N ILE A 27 -4.09 4.18 -8.44
CA ILE A 27 -4.18 2.71 -8.41
C ILE A 27 -3.17 2.09 -9.39
N GLU A 28 -2.97 2.69 -10.57
CA GLU A 28 -1.92 2.26 -11.49
C GLU A 28 -0.52 2.31 -10.86
N ALA A 29 -0.18 3.40 -10.16
CA ALA A 29 1.13 3.57 -9.54
C ALA A 29 1.41 2.48 -8.51
N LEU A 30 0.38 2.04 -7.77
CA LEU A 30 0.49 0.91 -6.82
C LEU A 30 0.81 -0.40 -7.55
N LEU A 31 0.03 -0.73 -8.59
CA LEU A 31 0.20 -1.98 -9.35
C LEU A 31 1.53 -2.05 -10.11
N ARG A 32 2.06 -0.88 -10.50
CA ARG A 32 3.37 -0.77 -11.17
C ARG A 32 4.55 -0.62 -10.22
N HIS A 33 4.33 -0.67 -8.90
CA HIS A 33 5.36 -0.44 -7.89
C HIS A 33 6.07 0.93 -8.01
N LYS A 34 5.33 1.97 -8.44
CA LYS A 34 5.80 3.35 -8.62
C LYS A 34 5.14 4.36 -7.68
N SER A 35 4.52 3.89 -6.61
CA SER A 35 3.81 4.74 -5.64
C SER A 35 4.75 5.51 -4.71
N GLY A 36 6.00 5.08 -4.55
CA GLY A 36 6.95 5.66 -3.60
C GLY A 36 6.61 5.39 -2.13
N LEU A 37 5.67 4.48 -1.85
CA LEU A 37 5.36 4.03 -0.49
C LEU A 37 6.45 3.10 0.05
N ALA A 38 6.63 3.09 1.37
CA ALA A 38 7.59 2.22 2.03
C ALA A 38 7.28 0.73 1.79
N ASN A 39 8.32 -0.07 1.52
CA ASN A 39 8.19 -1.50 1.34
C ASN A 39 8.23 -2.22 2.69
N TYR A 40 7.17 -2.97 3.01
CA TYR A 40 7.10 -3.71 4.27
C TYR A 40 8.13 -4.85 4.34
N ALA A 41 8.51 -5.44 3.20
CA ALA A 41 9.44 -6.57 3.16
C ALA A 41 10.89 -6.14 3.45
N GLU A 42 11.19 -4.85 3.34
CA GLU A 42 12.50 -4.26 3.66
C GLU A 42 12.51 -3.64 5.07
N ASN A 43 11.39 -3.76 5.81
CA ASN A 43 11.26 -3.21 7.13
C ASN A 43 11.85 -4.17 8.18
N THR A 44 13.11 -3.93 8.55
CA THR A 44 13.83 -4.71 9.59
C THR A 44 13.15 -4.70 10.97
N GLU A 45 12.30 -3.70 11.27
CA GLU A 45 11.53 -3.65 12.51
C GLU A 45 10.32 -4.59 12.47
N TYR A 46 9.69 -4.72 11.30
CA TYR A 46 8.65 -5.72 11.07
C TYR A 46 9.20 -7.15 11.22
N ASP A 47 10.42 -7.41 10.73
CA ASP A 47 11.09 -8.70 10.93
C ASP A 47 11.30 -8.99 12.43
N LYS A 48 11.83 -8.03 13.19
CA LYS A 48 12.03 -8.17 14.64
C LYS A 48 10.73 -8.52 15.38
N LEU A 49 9.60 -7.93 14.97
CA LEU A 49 8.29 -8.25 15.54
C LEU A 49 7.82 -9.66 15.17
N LYS A 50 7.95 -10.06 13.91
CA LYS A 50 7.56 -11.40 13.41
C LYS A 50 8.25 -12.55 14.15
N TYR A 51 9.53 -12.38 14.47
CA TYR A 51 10.32 -13.43 15.14
C TYR A 51 10.22 -13.40 16.67
N LYS A 52 9.78 -12.28 17.27
CA LYS A 52 9.50 -12.19 18.73
C LYS A 52 8.30 -13.01 19.18
N VAL A 53 7.29 -13.20 18.32
CA VAL A 53 6.05 -13.92 18.70
C VAL A 53 6.23 -15.45 18.73
N LYS A 54 7.32 -15.98 18.16
CA LYS A 54 7.56 -17.43 18.04
C LYS A 54 8.40 -18.03 19.17
N THR A 55 8.78 -17.26 20.18
CA THR A 55 9.51 -17.81 21.33
C THR A 55 8.52 -18.20 22.44
N LYS A 56 8.07 -19.46 22.41
CA LYS A 56 7.54 -20.17 23.58
C LYS A 56 8.04 -21.60 23.54
#